data_AF-A0A1J5TI37-F1
#
_entry.id   AF-A0A1J5TI37-F1
#
_cell.length_a   1.000
_cell.length_b   1.000
_cell.length_c   1.000
_cell.angle_alpha   90.00
_cell.angle_beta   90.00
_cell.angle_gamma   90.00
#
_symmetry.space_group_name_H-M   'P 1'
#
loop_
_entity.id
_entity.type
_entity.pdbx_description
1 polymer ?
#
loop_
_entity_poly.entity_id
_entity_poly.type
_entity_poly.pdbx_seq_one_letter_code
_entity_poly.pdbx_strand_id
1 'polypeptide(L)'
;MDLREQLLPREKILSEYKNLLVENKKGNAYLTNKRLFLSTKNNLWNFHTKDIKYIGRMNNPRFSWIWQLPISLMILFSILWGYTLLFLICIILSAARQYLKIDSLEIGLENKKWTLSDDNLQLDEMVLQIQTNEVTGLQKSEGKPIVDAEEEQISKIEINIVGENESGPLRSAWLSLSFAFLFYYLNSFSDSGSVWLFVLLISALCSYIIYKDRRNTNAMRNVEPEDGIIRKVWYFILNKLQIKIIRANFSLNIFNKQVEVRNLGYLLSSIILLLAFTSTHINSNLIPMLFGISLGTTVYMAGRCFAGVPRPRNRMIARTFVCSIIAICVVLPCLSLTPLYIPANAILSSEYLDEGSGNGWKKSYSQLDEYGLGLASTSIYLYADDARDDEGNDDGYPAILFVIVLKVPFEVDEAVPLDILNDQFQKMALEQDIELDSELESGKRETAQGYETEYIIYNGTTKTERIGTEEINYKVTKGSESRYIGEVWKAPEYNLLVVSMGIGIISSETINEDTGIEPIDDLVDDLIPNPTDTTDEKNWNEMIDLIPEINCYQKDWKA
;
A
#
# COMPACT_ATOMS: atom_id res chain seq x y z
N MET A 1 -9.65 -48.53 35.40
CA MET A 1 -9.49 -48.25 36.85
C MET A 1 -10.87 -47.93 37.38
N ASP A 2 -11.37 -48.68 38.36
CA ASP A 2 -12.73 -48.47 38.88
C ASP A 2 -12.71 -47.31 39.89
N LEU A 3 -13.36 -46.18 39.55
CA LEU A 3 -13.44 -45.01 40.42
C LEU A 3 -14.06 -45.36 41.79
N ARG A 4 -14.89 -46.40 41.84
CA ARG A 4 -15.49 -46.89 43.09
C ARG A 4 -14.45 -47.40 44.09
N GLU A 5 -13.30 -47.88 43.65
CA GLU A 5 -12.21 -48.33 44.53
C GLU A 5 -11.42 -47.16 45.14
N GLN A 6 -11.46 -45.97 44.52
CA GLN A 6 -10.76 -44.77 45.02
C GLN A 6 -11.63 -43.84 45.87
N LEU A 7 -12.95 -44.08 45.91
CA LEU A 7 -13.86 -43.29 46.74
C LEU A 7 -13.75 -43.73 48.19
N LEU A 8 -13.68 -42.76 49.10
CA LEU A 8 -13.82 -43.04 50.53
C LEU A 8 -15.26 -43.53 50.82
N PRO A 9 -15.49 -44.34 51.87
CA PRO A 9 -16.82 -44.91 52.18
C PRO A 9 -17.95 -43.88 52.39
N ARG A 10 -17.61 -42.60 52.56
CA ARG A 10 -18.53 -41.48 52.79
C ARG A 10 -18.67 -40.54 51.58
N GLU A 11 -18.00 -40.83 50.46
CA GLU A 11 -18.07 -40.03 49.24
C GLU A 11 -19.10 -40.60 48.27
N LYS A 12 -19.99 -39.74 47.77
CA LYS A 12 -20.98 -40.10 46.74
C LYS A 12 -20.64 -39.36 45.45
N ILE A 13 -20.65 -40.09 44.34
CA ILE A 13 -20.59 -39.51 43.00
C ILE A 13 -21.89 -38.75 42.77
N LEU A 14 -21.78 -37.49 42.37
CA LEU A 14 -22.93 -36.63 42.08
C LEU A 14 -23.21 -36.59 40.59
N SER A 15 -22.16 -36.44 39.77
CA SER A 15 -22.27 -36.37 38.32
C SER A 15 -21.02 -36.90 37.64
N GLU A 16 -21.24 -37.41 36.42
CA GLU A 16 -20.19 -37.83 35.50
C GLU A 16 -20.33 -37.04 34.21
N TYR A 17 -19.28 -36.30 33.86
CA TYR A 17 -19.16 -35.53 32.64
C TYR A 17 -18.25 -36.26 31.66
N LYS A 18 -18.81 -36.70 30.53
CA LYS A 18 -18.12 -37.53 29.53
C LYS A 18 -17.71 -36.70 28.32
N ASN A 19 -16.65 -37.14 27.65
CA ASN A 19 -16.16 -36.55 26.40
C ASN A 19 -15.66 -35.09 26.54
N LEU A 20 -15.12 -34.75 27.71
CA LEU A 20 -14.47 -33.47 27.95
C LEU A 20 -13.04 -33.44 27.37
N LEU A 21 -12.53 -32.26 27.05
CA LEU A 21 -11.11 -32.05 26.76
C LEU A 21 -10.42 -31.51 28.01
N VAL A 22 -9.67 -32.37 28.71
CA VAL A 22 -8.84 -32.00 29.85
C VAL A 22 -7.44 -31.65 29.34
N GLU A 23 -7.01 -30.39 29.45
CA GLU A 23 -5.74 -29.90 28.89
C GLU A 23 -5.54 -30.30 27.40
N ASN A 24 -6.58 -30.13 26.58
CA ASN A 24 -6.63 -30.53 25.16
C ASN A 24 -6.49 -32.04 24.88
N LYS A 25 -6.62 -32.91 25.89
CA LYS A 25 -6.68 -34.37 25.73
C LYS A 25 -8.09 -34.87 26.02
N LYS A 26 -8.56 -35.85 25.24
CA LYS A 26 -9.85 -36.51 25.51
C LYS A 26 -9.85 -37.13 26.90
N GLY A 27 -10.85 -36.78 27.69
CA GLY A 27 -10.98 -37.13 29.08
C GLY A 27 -12.41 -37.04 29.59
N ASN A 28 -12.59 -37.32 30.87
CA ASN A 28 -13.86 -37.27 31.59
C ASN A 28 -13.62 -36.51 32.91
N ALA A 29 -14.66 -35.89 33.44
CA ALA A 29 -14.65 -35.31 34.78
C ALA A 29 -15.70 -36.00 35.64
N TYR A 30 -15.36 -36.31 36.89
CA TYR A 30 -16.26 -36.92 37.85
C TYR A 30 -16.32 -36.04 39.08
N LEU A 31 -17.51 -35.57 39.42
CA LEU A 31 -17.72 -34.71 40.59
C LEU A 31 -18.34 -35.53 41.71
N THR A 32 -17.73 -35.47 42.88
CA THR A 32 -18.27 -36.01 44.12
C THR A 32 -18.67 -34.88 45.07
N ASN A 33 -19.31 -35.23 46.17
CA ASN A 33 -19.66 -34.30 47.24
C ASN A 33 -18.45 -33.57 47.88
N LYS A 34 -17.20 -33.97 47.61
CA LYS A 34 -16.00 -33.36 48.21
C LYS A 34 -14.82 -33.16 47.26
N ARG A 35 -14.82 -33.81 46.11
CA ARG A 35 -13.65 -33.90 45.22
C ARG A 35 -14.08 -33.80 43.76
N LEU A 36 -13.21 -33.21 42.96
CA LEU A 36 -13.30 -33.25 41.51
C LEU A 36 -12.19 -34.17 41.00
N PHE A 37 -12.56 -35.17 40.22
CA PHE A 37 -11.63 -36.04 39.52
C PHE A 37 -11.61 -35.68 38.04
N LEU A 38 -10.42 -35.47 37.51
CA LEU A 38 -10.18 -35.28 36.08
C LEU A 38 -9.44 -36.49 35.54
N SER A 39 -10.01 -37.16 34.56
CA SER A 39 -9.43 -38.35 33.93
C SER A 39 -9.08 -38.08 32.49
N THR A 40 -7.90 -38.52 32.06
CA THR A 40 -7.56 -38.75 30.64
C THR A 40 -7.25 -40.23 30.45
N LYS A 41 -6.95 -40.67 29.21
CA LYS A 41 -6.58 -42.08 28.94
C LYS A 41 -5.43 -42.60 29.83
N ASN A 42 -4.48 -41.73 30.20
CA ASN A 42 -3.24 -42.15 30.86
C ASN A 42 -3.11 -41.65 32.30
N ASN A 43 -3.82 -40.58 32.67
CA ASN A 43 -3.65 -39.92 33.97
C ASN A 43 -5.00 -39.65 34.62
N LEU A 44 -5.06 -39.80 35.94
CA LEU A 44 -6.15 -39.37 36.80
C LEU A 44 -5.62 -38.35 37.80
N TRP A 45 -6.30 -37.21 37.90
CA TRP A 45 -6.01 -36.18 38.89
C TRP A 45 -7.20 -36.02 39.82
N ASN A 46 -6.94 -35.86 41.11
CA ASN A 46 -7.94 -35.61 42.12
C ASN A 46 -7.57 -34.38 42.93
N PHE A 47 -8.56 -33.56 43.25
CA PHE A 47 -8.37 -32.42 44.14
C PHE A 47 -9.66 -32.14 44.90
N HIS A 48 -9.53 -31.56 46.10
CA HIS A 48 -10.68 -31.18 46.90
C HIS A 48 -11.34 -29.94 46.32
N THR A 49 -12.68 -29.91 46.33
CA THR A 49 -13.43 -28.77 45.83
C THR A 49 -13.14 -27.48 46.60
N LYS A 50 -12.79 -27.61 47.89
CA LYS A 50 -12.36 -26.49 48.75
C LYS A 50 -11.01 -25.86 48.36
N ASP A 51 -10.18 -26.58 47.61
CA ASP A 51 -8.86 -26.07 47.19
C ASP A 51 -8.97 -25.20 45.92
N ILE A 52 -10.15 -25.15 45.31
CA ILE A 52 -10.43 -24.35 44.11
C ILE A 52 -10.53 -22.88 44.52
N LYS A 53 -9.54 -22.08 44.13
CA LYS A 53 -9.50 -20.65 44.46
C LYS A 53 -10.37 -19.80 43.54
N TYR A 54 -10.45 -20.15 42.26
CA TYR A 54 -11.28 -19.45 41.29
C TYR A 54 -11.67 -20.38 40.15
N ILE A 55 -12.75 -20.00 39.47
CA ILE A 55 -13.23 -20.65 38.26
C ILE A 55 -13.32 -19.59 37.16
N GLY A 56 -12.64 -19.81 36.04
CA GLY A 56 -12.69 -18.93 34.88
C GLY A 56 -13.52 -19.53 33.76
N ARG A 57 -14.42 -18.75 33.14
CA ARG A 57 -15.05 -19.13 31.86
C ARG A 57 -14.34 -18.39 30.73
N MET A 58 -13.89 -19.13 29.72
CA MET A 58 -13.23 -18.56 28.54
C MET A 58 -13.55 -19.36 27.28
N ASN A 59 -13.47 -18.72 26.12
CA ASN A 59 -13.49 -19.42 24.84
C ASN A 59 -12.06 -19.69 24.42
N ASN A 60 -11.71 -20.97 24.23
CA ASN A 60 -10.42 -21.33 23.69
C ASN A 60 -10.55 -21.73 22.22
N PRO A 61 -9.57 -21.37 21.36
CA PRO A 61 -9.53 -21.88 20.01
C PRO A 61 -9.43 -23.41 20.05
N ARG A 62 -10.27 -24.08 19.25
CA ARG A 62 -10.39 -25.55 19.15
C ARG A 62 -9.05 -26.22 18.86
N PHE A 63 -8.18 -25.52 18.12
CA PHE A 63 -6.89 -26.02 17.67
C PHE A 63 -5.74 -25.34 18.43
N SER A 64 -4.84 -26.17 18.95
CA SER A 64 -3.65 -25.75 19.70
C SER A 64 -2.79 -24.71 18.97
N TRP A 65 -2.13 -23.85 19.73
CA TRP A 65 -1.15 -22.86 19.23
C TRP A 65 0.00 -23.46 18.45
N ILE A 66 0.33 -24.72 18.71
CA ILE A 66 1.39 -25.44 17.99
C ILE A 66 1.12 -25.50 16.49
N TRP A 67 -0.15 -25.56 16.05
CA TRP A 67 -0.50 -25.54 14.62
C TRP A 67 -0.19 -24.21 13.94
N GLN A 68 -0.04 -23.12 14.68
CA GLN A 68 0.35 -21.83 14.10
C GLN A 68 1.77 -21.83 13.57
N LEU A 69 2.67 -22.61 14.18
CA LEU A 69 4.08 -22.68 13.78
C LEU A 69 4.25 -23.22 12.35
N PRO A 70 3.74 -24.41 12.00
CA PRO A 70 3.84 -24.91 10.63
C PRO A 70 3.05 -24.02 9.65
N ILE A 71 1.88 -23.49 10.05
CA ILE A 71 1.11 -22.56 9.20
C ILE A 71 1.93 -21.29 8.91
N SER A 72 2.61 -20.71 9.91
CA SER A 72 3.42 -19.50 9.74
C SER A 72 4.67 -19.76 8.90
N LEU A 73 5.31 -20.92 9.06
CA LEU A 73 6.42 -21.37 8.20
C LEU A 73 5.96 -21.53 6.75
N MET A 74 4.79 -22.12 6.52
CA MET A 74 4.22 -22.26 5.18
C MET A 74 3.80 -20.93 4.57
N ILE A 75 3.29 -19.97 5.36
CA ILE A 75 3.04 -18.60 4.93
C ILE A 75 4.35 -17.94 4.48
N LEU A 76 5.42 -18.06 5.27
CA LEU A 76 6.71 -17.47 4.95
C LEU A 76 7.34 -18.10 3.68
N PHE A 77 7.30 -19.43 3.59
CA PHE A 77 7.73 -20.17 2.41
C PHE A 77 6.95 -19.77 1.15
N SER A 78 5.65 -19.60 1.29
CA SER A 78 4.76 -19.17 0.21
C SER A 78 5.04 -17.76 -0.29
N ILE A 79 5.42 -16.84 0.61
CA ILE A 79 5.90 -15.50 0.24
C ILE A 79 7.21 -15.60 -0.54
N LEU A 80 8.18 -16.36 -0.02
CA LEU A 80 9.52 -16.51 -0.61
C LEU A 80 9.51 -17.12 -2.02
N TRP A 81 8.56 -18.02 -2.29
CA TRP A 81 8.47 -18.76 -3.57
C TRP A 81 7.32 -18.30 -4.47
N GLY A 82 6.55 -17.27 -4.09
CA GLY A 82 5.47 -16.74 -4.91
C GLY A 82 4.22 -17.62 -5.04
N TYR A 83 4.02 -18.60 -4.15
CA TYR A 83 2.89 -19.54 -4.23
C TYR A 83 1.60 -18.98 -3.62
N THR A 84 0.91 -18.11 -4.35
CA THR A 84 -0.27 -17.34 -3.90
C THR A 84 -1.43 -18.21 -3.38
N LEU A 85 -1.71 -19.36 -4.01
CA LEU A 85 -2.78 -20.27 -3.57
C LEU A 85 -2.47 -20.94 -2.23
N LEU A 86 -1.21 -21.34 -2.02
CA LEU A 86 -0.75 -21.93 -0.77
C LEU A 86 -0.79 -20.90 0.37
N PHE A 87 -0.45 -19.65 0.08
CA PHE A 87 -0.59 -18.52 1.01
C PHE A 87 -2.02 -18.38 1.48
N LEU A 88 -2.97 -18.32 0.55
CA LEU A 88 -4.38 -18.08 0.81
C LEU A 88 -4.99 -19.20 1.66
N ILE A 89 -4.67 -20.46 1.33
CA ILE A 89 -5.06 -21.62 2.15
C ILE A 89 -4.51 -21.50 3.57
N CYS A 90 -3.23 -21.14 3.73
CA CYS A 90 -2.60 -21.03 5.04
C CYS A 90 -3.18 -19.86 5.86
N ILE A 91 -3.52 -18.74 5.23
CA ILE A 91 -4.23 -17.63 5.89
C ILE A 91 -5.63 -18.05 6.33
N ILE A 92 -6.39 -18.71 5.45
CA ILE A 92 -7.73 -19.20 5.80
C ILE A 92 -7.65 -20.20 6.94
N LEU A 93 -6.68 -21.13 6.93
CA LEU A 93 -6.45 -22.07 8.02
C LEU A 93 -6.06 -21.36 9.33
N SER A 94 -5.19 -20.35 9.25
CA SER A 94 -4.82 -19.51 10.39
C SER A 94 -6.04 -18.79 10.98
N ALA A 95 -6.90 -18.24 10.11
CA ALA A 95 -8.13 -17.56 10.50
C ALA A 95 -9.17 -18.55 11.09
N ALA A 96 -9.39 -19.68 10.42
CA ALA A 96 -10.30 -20.74 10.85
C ALA A 96 -9.90 -21.30 12.21
N ARG A 97 -8.59 -21.47 12.46
CA ARG A 97 -8.05 -21.88 13.76
C ARG A 97 -8.43 -20.91 14.89
N GLN A 98 -8.43 -19.61 14.59
CA GLN A 98 -8.81 -18.57 15.54
C GLN A 98 -10.33 -18.41 15.69
N TYR A 99 -11.10 -18.81 14.67
CA TYR A 99 -12.55 -18.67 14.61
C TYR A 99 -13.28 -19.85 15.26
N LEU A 100 -12.78 -21.08 15.06
CA LEU A 100 -13.37 -22.28 15.65
C LEU A 100 -13.06 -22.31 17.14
N LYS A 101 -14.07 -21.99 17.95
CA LYS A 101 -14.00 -21.90 19.41
C LYS A 101 -14.67 -23.10 20.06
N ILE A 102 -14.18 -23.45 21.26
CA ILE A 102 -14.82 -24.38 22.18
C ILE A 102 -14.95 -23.66 23.52
N ASP A 103 -16.09 -23.84 24.17
CA ASP A 103 -16.30 -23.33 25.52
C ASP A 103 -15.35 -24.04 26.49
N SER A 104 -14.68 -23.26 27.34
CA SER A 104 -13.75 -23.82 28.30
C SER A 104 -13.90 -23.21 29.69
N LEU A 105 -13.56 -24.05 30.66
CA LEU A 105 -13.62 -23.83 32.09
C LEU A 105 -12.19 -23.95 32.63
N GLU A 106 -11.65 -22.86 33.15
CA GLU A 106 -10.40 -22.84 33.88
C GLU A 106 -10.69 -23.07 35.37
N ILE A 107 -10.06 -24.07 35.97
CA ILE A 107 -10.11 -24.33 37.42
C ILE A 107 -8.72 -24.03 37.97
N GLY A 108 -8.64 -22.99 38.80
CA GLY A 108 -7.41 -22.55 39.44
C GLY A 108 -7.23 -23.13 40.84
N LEU A 109 -6.19 -23.94 41.02
CA LEU A 109 -5.64 -24.34 42.32
C LEU A 109 -4.45 -23.42 42.68
N GLU A 110 -3.97 -23.45 43.93
CA GLU A 110 -2.86 -22.58 44.37
C GLU A 110 -1.62 -22.61 43.46
N ASN A 111 -1.29 -23.81 42.96
CA ASN A 111 -0.03 -24.06 42.25
C ASN A 111 -0.21 -24.44 40.77
N LYS A 112 -1.44 -24.70 40.32
CA LYS A 112 -1.70 -25.15 38.95
C LYS A 112 -3.09 -24.75 38.47
N LYS A 113 -3.18 -24.44 37.17
CA LYS A 113 -4.41 -24.15 36.45
C LYS A 113 -4.77 -25.35 35.58
N TRP A 114 -6.05 -25.72 35.57
CA TRP A 114 -6.59 -26.78 34.73
C TRP A 114 -7.60 -26.20 33.74
N THR A 115 -7.49 -26.56 32.46
CA THR A 115 -8.46 -26.15 31.44
C THR A 115 -9.30 -27.34 31.00
N LEU A 116 -10.61 -27.24 31.15
CA LEU A 116 -11.60 -28.21 30.70
C LEU A 116 -12.39 -27.59 29.55
N SER A 117 -12.45 -28.22 28.38
CA SER A 117 -13.24 -27.71 27.26
C SER A 117 -14.34 -28.69 26.88
N ASP A 118 -15.51 -28.18 26.52
CA ASP A 118 -16.68 -28.97 26.15
C ASP A 118 -17.49 -28.26 25.05
N ASP A 119 -18.09 -29.07 24.17
CA ASP A 119 -19.01 -28.63 23.11
C ASP A 119 -20.49 -28.86 23.51
N ASN A 120 -20.77 -29.59 24.60
CA ASN A 120 -22.12 -30.08 24.94
C ASN A 120 -22.81 -29.33 26.10
N LEU A 121 -22.41 -28.09 26.40
CA LEU A 121 -22.99 -27.25 27.46
C LEU A 121 -22.92 -27.86 28.88
N GLN A 122 -22.14 -28.92 29.12
CA GLN A 122 -22.09 -29.60 30.43
C GLN A 122 -21.29 -28.80 31.45
N LEU A 123 -20.46 -27.86 31.00
CA LEU A 123 -19.63 -27.02 31.86
C LEU A 123 -20.45 -26.08 32.76
N ASP A 124 -21.63 -25.62 32.32
CA ASP A 124 -22.49 -24.77 33.16
C ASP A 124 -23.09 -25.55 34.33
N GLU A 125 -23.54 -26.78 34.05
CA GLU A 125 -24.00 -27.70 35.09
C GLU A 125 -22.87 -28.05 36.06
N MET A 126 -21.66 -28.27 35.54
CA MET A 126 -20.47 -28.55 36.36
C MET A 126 -20.12 -27.38 37.30
N VAL A 127 -20.19 -26.13 36.82
CA VAL A 127 -19.96 -24.94 37.65
C VAL A 127 -21.00 -24.84 38.77
N LEU A 128 -22.28 -24.98 38.41
CA LEU A 128 -23.39 -24.92 39.37
C LEU A 128 -23.25 -26.00 40.46
N GLN A 129 -22.89 -27.23 40.06
CA GLN A 129 -22.70 -28.33 41.00
C GLN A 129 -21.47 -28.16 41.88
N ILE A 130 -20.36 -27.60 41.39
CA ILE A 130 -19.20 -27.27 42.22
C ILE A 130 -19.56 -26.23 43.29
N GLN A 131 -20.30 -25.19 42.92
CA GLN A 131 -20.75 -24.15 43.86
C GLN A 131 -21.71 -24.70 44.92
N THR A 132 -22.72 -25.46 44.51
CA THR A 132 -23.70 -26.05 45.44
C THR A 132 -23.11 -27.13 46.34
N ASN A 133 -22.03 -27.78 45.92
CA ASN A 133 -21.31 -28.74 46.76
C ASN A 133 -20.49 -28.09 47.88
N GLU A 134 -19.93 -26.90 47.67
CA GLU A 134 -19.33 -26.15 48.79
C GLU A 134 -20.37 -25.79 49.85
N VAL A 135 -21.56 -25.36 49.41
CA VAL A 135 -22.67 -24.97 50.29
C VAL A 135 -23.17 -26.16 51.11
N THR A 136 -23.19 -27.37 50.55
CA THR A 136 -23.71 -28.58 51.23
C THR A 136 -22.65 -29.42 51.94
N GLY A 137 -21.35 -29.17 51.69
CA GLY A 137 -20.24 -29.96 52.23
C GLY A 137 -19.90 -29.72 53.71
N LEU A 138 -20.53 -28.73 54.36
CA LEU A 138 -20.27 -28.36 55.75
C LEU A 138 -21.27 -28.93 56.77
N GLN A 139 -22.44 -29.41 56.36
CA GLN A 139 -23.37 -30.07 57.28
C GLN A 139 -24.09 -31.27 56.62
N LYS A 140 -23.83 -32.46 57.17
CA LYS A 140 -24.83 -33.51 57.38
C LYS A 140 -24.23 -34.68 58.17
N SER A 141 -24.43 -34.65 59.49
CA SER A 141 -24.68 -35.87 60.25
C SER A 141 -26.11 -36.34 59.96
N GLU A 142 -26.26 -37.65 59.84
CA GLU A 142 -27.48 -38.45 59.66
C GLU A 142 -28.83 -37.75 59.98
N GLY A 143 -29.72 -37.68 58.98
CA GLY A 143 -31.12 -37.24 59.16
C GLY A 143 -31.80 -36.78 57.86
N LYS A 144 -33.09 -37.07 57.71
CA LYS A 144 -33.95 -36.78 56.53
C LYS A 144 -34.02 -35.27 56.19
N PRO A 145 -34.35 -34.91 54.93
CA PRO A 145 -34.29 -33.54 54.42
C PRO A 145 -35.55 -32.74 54.78
N ILE A 146 -35.42 -31.43 55.02
CA ILE A 146 -36.38 -30.31 54.83
C ILE A 146 -35.52 -29.04 55.10
N VAL A 147 -35.23 -28.21 54.09
CA VAL A 147 -35.83 -26.89 53.76
C VAL A 147 -35.59 -25.82 54.83
N ASP A 148 -35.17 -24.64 54.34
CA ASP A 148 -34.96 -23.36 55.03
C ASP A 148 -33.79 -23.25 56.00
N ALA A 149 -32.66 -22.78 55.48
CA ALA A 149 -31.77 -21.90 56.21
C ALA A 149 -31.10 -20.95 55.22
N GLU A 150 -31.58 -19.71 55.22
CA GLU A 150 -30.76 -18.53 54.96
C GLU A 150 -29.57 -18.55 55.94
N GLU A 151 -28.53 -19.31 55.62
CA GLU A 151 -27.22 -19.16 56.29
C GLU A 151 -26.39 -18.16 55.50
N GLU A 152 -26.02 -17.07 56.18
CA GLU A 152 -25.19 -15.99 55.68
C GLU A 152 -23.85 -16.51 55.10
N GLN A 153 -23.71 -16.33 53.78
CA GLN A 153 -22.48 -16.15 53.00
C GLN A 153 -21.24 -16.96 53.43
N ILE A 154 -21.18 -18.21 52.97
CA ILE A 154 -19.92 -18.94 52.78
C ILE A 154 -19.30 -18.51 51.44
N SER A 155 -17.98 -18.30 51.43
CA SER A 155 -17.14 -17.74 50.36
C SER A 155 -17.55 -18.20 48.96
N LYS A 156 -18.31 -17.35 48.25
CA LYS A 156 -18.69 -17.58 46.86
C LYS A 156 -17.41 -17.63 46.02
N ILE A 157 -17.05 -18.78 45.44
CA ILE A 157 -15.95 -18.87 44.49
C ILE A 157 -16.18 -17.83 43.40
N GLU A 158 -15.25 -16.87 43.29
CA GLU A 158 -15.35 -15.77 42.35
C GLU A 158 -15.19 -16.32 40.92
N ILE A 159 -16.27 -16.25 40.13
CA ILE A 159 -16.22 -16.61 38.72
C ILE A 159 -15.66 -15.42 37.95
N ASN A 160 -14.40 -15.53 37.53
CA ASN A 160 -13.78 -14.52 36.68
C ASN A 160 -13.98 -14.90 35.21
N ILE A 161 -14.95 -14.26 34.56
CA ILE A 161 -15.10 -14.38 33.10
C ILE A 161 -13.97 -13.57 32.46
N VAL A 162 -13.17 -14.21 31.60
CA VAL A 162 -12.03 -13.56 30.92
C VAL A 162 -12.46 -13.19 29.51
N GLY A 163 -12.26 -11.92 29.13
CA GLY A 163 -12.58 -11.43 27.79
C GLY A 163 -11.57 -11.93 26.75
N GLU A 164 -11.97 -11.97 25.49
CA GLU A 164 -11.10 -12.36 24.39
C GLU A 164 -10.18 -11.20 23.96
N ASN A 165 -8.96 -11.52 23.50
CA ASN A 165 -8.03 -10.51 23.00
C ASN A 165 -8.47 -9.93 21.65
N GLU A 166 -9.03 -8.71 21.69
CA GLU A 166 -9.44 -7.93 20.51
C GLU A 166 -8.26 -7.29 19.75
N SER A 167 -7.19 -6.94 20.46
CA SER A 167 -6.12 -6.09 19.92
C SER A 167 -5.22 -6.76 18.89
N GLY A 168 -5.07 -8.09 18.97
CA GLY A 168 -4.25 -8.87 18.03
C GLY A 168 -4.80 -8.85 16.61
N PRO A 169 -6.04 -9.33 16.38
CA PRO A 169 -6.66 -9.33 15.06
C PRO A 169 -6.76 -7.93 14.45
N LEU A 170 -7.08 -6.90 15.25
CA LEU A 170 -7.15 -5.53 14.77
C LEU A 170 -5.80 -5.04 14.22
N ARG A 171 -4.69 -5.33 14.91
CA ARG A 171 -3.34 -4.96 14.42
C ARG A 171 -2.96 -5.72 13.16
N SER A 172 -3.30 -7.01 13.10
CA SER A 172 -3.11 -7.82 11.90
C SER A 172 -3.85 -7.21 10.70
N ALA A 173 -5.10 -6.76 10.90
CA ALA A 173 -5.88 -6.11 9.86
C ALA A 173 -5.21 -4.84 9.32
N TRP A 174 -4.74 -3.96 10.21
CA TRP A 174 -4.05 -2.72 9.82
C TRP A 174 -2.71 -2.95 9.16
N LEU A 175 -1.93 -3.95 9.60
CA LEU A 175 -0.69 -4.34 8.95
C LEU A 175 -0.94 -4.86 7.53
N SER A 176 -1.88 -5.79 7.37
CA SER A 176 -2.26 -6.30 6.05
C SER A 176 -2.74 -5.18 5.13
N LEU A 177 -3.52 -4.22 5.63
CA LEU A 177 -3.97 -3.06 4.85
C LEU A 177 -2.81 -2.14 4.44
N SER A 178 -1.82 -1.93 5.32
CA SER A 178 -0.65 -1.11 5.02
C SER A 178 0.20 -1.74 3.91
N PHE A 179 0.41 -3.06 3.97
CA PHE A 179 1.07 -3.79 2.89
C PHE A 179 0.23 -3.81 1.61
N ALA A 180 -1.10 -3.93 1.72
CA ALA A 180 -1.97 -3.87 0.54
C ALA A 180 -1.83 -2.52 -0.18
N PHE A 181 -1.72 -1.42 0.58
CA PHE A 181 -1.44 -0.09 0.00
C PHE A 181 -0.05 -0.01 -0.65
N LEU A 182 0.98 -0.63 -0.06
CA LEU A 182 2.30 -0.72 -0.68
C LEU A 182 2.24 -1.44 -2.04
N PHE A 183 1.55 -2.58 -2.13
CA PHE A 183 1.38 -3.30 -3.39
C PHE A 183 0.49 -2.55 -4.38
N TYR A 184 -0.51 -1.80 -3.90
CA TYR A 184 -1.29 -0.89 -4.74
C TYR A 184 -0.38 0.16 -5.39
N TYR A 185 0.51 0.76 -4.60
CA TYR A 185 1.48 1.73 -5.06
C TYR A 185 2.47 1.11 -6.06
N LEU A 186 3.04 -0.06 -5.77
CA LEU A 186 3.95 -0.75 -6.70
C LEU A 186 3.28 -1.10 -8.03
N ASN A 187 2.03 -1.55 -7.99
CA ASN A 187 1.25 -1.86 -9.19
C ASN A 187 0.99 -0.62 -10.07
N SER A 188 1.14 0.59 -9.55
CA SER A 188 1.07 1.82 -10.36
C SER A 188 2.32 2.07 -11.22
N PHE A 189 3.38 1.27 -11.06
CA PHE A 189 4.56 1.24 -11.94
C PHE A 189 4.53 0.07 -12.93
N SER A 190 3.33 -0.40 -13.31
CA SER A 190 3.10 -1.58 -14.17
C SER A 190 3.67 -2.92 -13.65
N ASP A 191 4.05 -2.99 -12.37
CA ASP A 191 4.59 -4.19 -11.74
C ASP A 191 3.49 -5.22 -11.39
N SER A 192 3.84 -6.52 -11.44
CA SER A 192 2.92 -7.68 -11.34
C SER A 192 2.31 -7.95 -9.95
N GLY A 193 2.30 -6.94 -9.06
CA GLY A 193 1.91 -7.04 -7.64
C GLY A 193 0.41 -7.23 -7.37
N SER A 194 -0.44 -7.29 -8.39
CA SER A 194 -1.91 -7.31 -8.28
C SER A 194 -2.46 -8.47 -7.43
N VAL A 195 -1.82 -9.64 -7.47
CA VAL A 195 -2.26 -10.81 -6.69
C VAL A 195 -2.00 -10.60 -5.19
N TRP A 196 -0.86 -10.01 -4.83
CA TRP A 196 -0.52 -9.74 -3.44
C TRP A 196 -1.43 -8.69 -2.80
N LEU A 197 -1.83 -7.68 -3.58
CA LEU A 197 -2.86 -6.71 -3.16
C LEU A 197 -4.16 -7.42 -2.75
N PHE A 198 -4.69 -8.28 -3.62
CA PHE A 198 -5.95 -8.99 -3.36
C PHE A 198 -5.85 -9.89 -2.13
N VAL A 199 -4.75 -10.64 -2.03
CA VAL A 199 -4.46 -11.54 -0.93
C VAL A 199 -4.36 -10.80 0.42
N LEU A 200 -3.69 -9.65 0.45
CA LEU A 200 -3.55 -8.84 1.67
C LEU A 200 -4.87 -8.18 2.07
N LEU A 201 -5.71 -7.79 1.11
CA LEU A 201 -7.07 -7.30 1.38
C LEU A 201 -7.95 -8.38 2.01
N ILE A 202 -7.90 -9.62 1.51
CA ILE A 202 -8.61 -10.76 2.13
C ILE A 202 -8.10 -10.98 3.56
N SER A 203 -6.77 -10.99 3.75
CA SER A 203 -6.16 -11.13 5.07
C SER A 203 -6.63 -10.03 6.05
N ALA A 204 -6.71 -8.79 5.59
CA ALA A 204 -7.21 -7.67 6.37
C ALA A 204 -8.69 -7.86 6.76
N LEU A 205 -9.51 -8.28 5.80
CA LEU A 205 -10.95 -8.54 5.99
C LEU A 205 -11.19 -9.69 6.97
N CYS A 206 -10.51 -10.84 6.81
CA CYS A 206 -10.59 -11.95 7.75
C CYS A 206 -10.19 -11.54 9.17
N SER A 207 -9.10 -10.79 9.31
CA SER A 207 -8.62 -10.29 10.60
C SER A 207 -9.62 -9.33 11.25
N TYR A 208 -10.29 -8.49 10.44
CA TYR A 208 -11.32 -7.57 10.90
C TYR A 208 -12.60 -8.28 11.33
N ILE A 209 -13.03 -9.31 10.60
CA ILE A 209 -14.18 -10.16 11.00
C ILE A 209 -13.91 -10.80 12.36
N ILE A 210 -12.72 -11.37 12.55
CA ILE A 210 -12.32 -11.95 13.84
C ILE A 210 -12.36 -10.87 14.93
N TYR A 211 -11.79 -9.68 14.69
CA TYR A 211 -11.85 -8.57 15.65
C TYR A 211 -13.30 -8.22 16.04
N LYS A 212 -14.19 -8.06 15.06
CA LYS A 212 -15.60 -7.71 15.29
C LYS A 212 -16.31 -8.79 16.11
N ASP A 213 -16.07 -10.06 15.81
CA ASP A 213 -16.64 -11.18 16.55
C ASP A 213 -16.18 -11.23 18.01
N ARG A 214 -14.87 -11.06 18.27
CA ARG A 214 -14.32 -11.01 19.64
C ARG A 214 -14.92 -9.85 20.43
N ARG A 215 -15.03 -8.67 19.80
CA ARG A 215 -15.63 -7.49 20.43
C ARG A 215 -17.10 -7.69 20.75
N ASN A 216 -17.87 -8.29 19.85
CA ASN A 216 -19.27 -8.62 20.10
C ASN A 216 -19.41 -9.63 21.23
N THR A 217 -18.53 -10.65 21.27
CA THR A 217 -18.53 -11.67 22.33
C THR A 217 -18.22 -11.04 23.70
N ASN A 218 -17.23 -10.15 23.78
CA ASN A 218 -16.89 -9.43 25.01
C ASN A 218 -18.02 -8.51 25.47
N ALA A 219 -18.65 -7.79 24.54
CA ALA A 219 -19.79 -6.94 24.83
C ALA A 219 -21.00 -7.75 25.34
N MET A 220 -21.31 -8.88 24.71
CA MET A 220 -22.38 -9.79 25.16
C MET A 220 -22.11 -10.36 26.55
N ARG A 221 -20.84 -10.58 26.90
CA ARG A 221 -20.42 -11.08 28.21
C ARG A 221 -20.24 -9.98 29.26
N ASN A 222 -20.33 -8.69 28.86
CA ASN A 222 -20.00 -7.53 29.69
C ASN A 222 -18.61 -7.64 30.35
N VAL A 223 -17.61 -8.14 29.61
CA VAL A 223 -16.24 -8.30 30.10
C VAL A 223 -15.28 -7.41 29.33
N GLU A 224 -14.27 -6.89 30.01
CA GLU A 224 -13.20 -6.15 29.35
C GLU A 224 -12.29 -7.07 28.51
N PRO A 225 -11.80 -6.60 27.36
CA PRO A 225 -10.93 -7.41 26.51
C PRO A 225 -9.61 -7.76 27.20
N GLU A 226 -9.15 -8.98 26.97
CA GLU A 226 -7.84 -9.40 27.43
C GLU A 226 -6.73 -8.61 26.74
N ASP A 227 -5.69 -8.27 27.51
CA ASP A 227 -4.55 -7.55 27.01
C ASP A 227 -3.76 -8.36 25.98
N GLY A 228 -3.46 -7.74 24.83
CA GLY A 228 -2.57 -8.33 23.83
C GLY A 228 -1.13 -8.49 24.34
N ILE A 229 -0.37 -9.36 23.68
CA ILE A 229 1.02 -9.73 24.05
C ILE A 229 1.90 -8.50 24.31
N ILE A 230 1.87 -7.51 23.44
CA ILE A 230 2.66 -6.28 23.60
C ILE A 230 2.28 -5.52 24.86
N ARG A 231 0.98 -5.45 25.20
CA ARG A 231 0.53 -4.77 26.43
C ARG A 231 0.91 -5.58 27.66
N LYS A 232 0.84 -6.92 27.60
CA LYS A 232 1.34 -7.82 28.65
C LYS A 232 2.85 -7.65 28.88
N VAL A 233 3.65 -7.58 27.82
CA VAL A 233 5.11 -7.33 27.90
C VAL A 233 5.38 -5.95 28.52
N TRP A 234 4.67 -4.91 28.07
CA TRP A 234 4.82 -3.57 28.68
C TRP A 234 4.42 -3.54 30.14
N TYR A 235 3.34 -4.22 30.52
CA TYR A 235 2.93 -4.33 31.92
C TYR A 235 3.95 -5.09 32.75
N PHE A 236 4.56 -6.14 32.20
CA PHE A 236 5.66 -6.82 32.85
C PHE A 236 6.86 -5.89 33.11
N ILE A 237 7.27 -5.11 32.11
CA ILE A 237 8.37 -4.14 32.24
C ILE A 237 8.02 -3.04 33.25
N LEU A 238 6.82 -2.45 33.14
CA LEU A 238 6.38 -1.36 34.00
C LEU A 238 6.19 -1.82 35.45
N ASN A 239 5.70 -3.04 35.67
CA ASN A 239 5.60 -3.64 37.00
C ASN A 239 6.98 -3.91 37.61
N LYS A 240 7.96 -4.38 36.82
CA LYS A 240 9.36 -4.49 37.28
C LYS A 240 9.94 -3.14 37.69
N LEU A 241 9.56 -2.07 37.00
CA LEU A 241 9.98 -0.69 37.31
C LEU A 241 9.13 -0.04 38.42
N GLN A 242 8.18 -0.76 39.03
CA GLN A 242 7.23 -0.27 40.04
C GLN A 242 6.43 0.96 39.60
N ILE A 243 6.22 1.12 38.29
CA ILE A 243 5.47 2.25 37.74
C ILE A 243 3.97 1.93 37.78
N LYS A 244 3.19 2.69 38.57
CA LYS A 244 1.73 2.53 38.65
C LYS A 244 1.07 2.75 37.28
N ILE A 245 0.47 1.68 36.76
CA ILE A 245 -0.32 1.70 35.52
C ILE A 245 -1.69 2.30 35.82
N ILE A 246 -2.04 3.37 35.10
CA ILE A 246 -3.35 4.01 35.17
C ILE A 246 -4.01 3.85 33.80
N ARG A 247 -5.27 3.42 33.76
CA ARG A 247 -6.03 3.33 32.52
C ARG A 247 -6.45 4.73 32.03
N ALA A 248 -6.63 4.88 30.73
CA ALA A 248 -6.95 6.16 30.09
C ALA A 248 -8.41 6.09 29.66
N ASN A 249 -9.31 6.54 30.52
CA ASN A 249 -10.76 6.35 30.37
C ASN A 249 -11.50 7.68 30.20
N PHE A 250 -10.83 8.70 29.66
CA PHE A 250 -11.49 9.99 29.45
C PHE A 250 -12.54 9.86 28.35
N SER A 251 -13.80 10.04 28.73
CA SER A 251 -14.97 10.04 27.86
C SER A 251 -15.63 11.42 27.85
N LEU A 252 -16.16 11.81 26.70
CA LEU A 252 -16.97 13.01 26.51
C LEU A 252 -18.42 12.57 26.31
N ASN A 253 -19.35 13.31 26.91
CA ASN A 253 -20.77 13.08 26.68
C ASN A 253 -21.20 13.95 25.50
N ILE A 254 -21.48 13.33 24.35
CA ILE A 254 -21.90 14.01 23.12
C ILE A 254 -23.28 13.44 22.74
N PHE A 255 -24.32 14.29 22.66
CA PHE A 255 -25.70 13.88 22.35
C PHE A 255 -26.21 12.68 23.18
N ASN A 256 -26.08 12.73 24.51
CA ASN A 256 -26.47 11.67 25.45
C ASN A 256 -25.77 10.31 25.25
N LYS A 257 -24.70 10.24 24.44
CA LYS A 257 -23.82 9.07 24.34
C LYS A 257 -22.45 9.40 24.93
N GLN A 258 -21.96 8.52 25.79
CA GLN A 258 -20.58 8.58 26.26
C GLN A 258 -19.65 8.07 25.15
N VAL A 259 -18.83 8.97 24.62
CA VAL A 259 -17.85 8.68 23.58
C VAL A 259 -16.46 8.75 24.20
N GLU A 260 -15.72 7.65 24.14
CA GLU A 260 -14.31 7.65 24.53
C GLU A 260 -13.49 8.48 23.54
N VAL A 261 -12.76 9.49 24.03
CA VAL A 261 -11.97 10.41 23.19
C VAL A 261 -10.92 9.67 22.36
N ARG A 262 -10.39 8.58 22.92
CA ARG A 262 -9.46 7.69 22.22
C ARG A 262 -10.09 7.05 20.97
N ASN A 263 -11.34 6.59 21.07
CA ASN A 263 -12.04 5.95 19.96
C ASN A 263 -12.47 6.99 18.92
N LEU A 264 -12.85 8.19 19.36
CA LEU A 264 -13.16 9.31 18.48
C LEU A 264 -11.96 9.71 17.62
N GLY A 265 -10.77 9.87 18.21
CA GLY A 265 -9.55 10.19 17.45
C GLY A 265 -9.16 9.09 16.45
N TYR A 266 -9.37 7.83 16.81
CA TYR A 266 -9.18 6.71 15.89
C TYR A 266 -10.17 6.74 14.71
N LEU A 267 -11.46 6.94 14.98
CA LEU A 267 -12.50 6.96 13.96
C LEU A 267 -12.32 8.13 12.98
N LEU A 268 -12.02 9.33 13.49
CA LEU A 268 -11.72 10.49 12.65
C LEU A 268 -10.50 10.26 11.77
N SER A 269 -9.42 9.70 12.34
CA SER A 269 -8.22 9.34 11.56
C SER A 269 -8.54 8.33 10.46
N SER A 270 -9.37 7.31 10.72
CA SER A 270 -9.77 6.35 9.69
C SER A 270 -10.60 6.99 8.57
N ILE A 271 -11.50 7.92 8.89
CA ILE A 271 -12.29 8.65 7.89
C ILE A 271 -11.38 9.51 7.00
N ILE A 272 -10.44 10.24 7.60
CA ILE A 272 -9.47 11.06 6.85
C ILE A 272 -8.66 10.20 5.88
N LEU A 273 -8.13 9.07 6.36
CA LEU A 273 -7.34 8.16 5.52
C LEU A 273 -8.17 7.56 4.37
N LEU A 274 -9.44 7.23 4.62
CA LEU A 274 -10.34 6.72 3.58
C LEU A 274 -10.59 7.79 2.49
N LEU A 275 -10.91 9.02 2.89
CA LEU A 275 -11.14 10.12 1.96
C LEU A 275 -9.89 10.42 1.13
N ALA A 276 -8.72 10.47 1.79
CA ALA A 276 -7.44 10.67 1.13
C ALA A 276 -7.12 9.57 0.12
N PHE A 277 -7.38 8.30 0.47
CA PHE A 277 -7.23 7.18 -0.44
C PHE A 277 -8.17 7.29 -1.64
N THR A 278 -9.45 7.62 -1.43
CA THR A 278 -10.41 7.77 -2.54
C THR A 278 -9.99 8.89 -3.50
N SER A 279 -9.52 10.03 -2.98
CA SER A 279 -9.02 11.11 -3.83
C SER A 279 -7.75 10.73 -4.58
N THR A 280 -6.86 9.94 -3.95
CA THR A 280 -5.64 9.43 -4.58
C THR A 280 -5.96 8.50 -5.74
N HIS A 281 -6.96 7.64 -5.58
CA HIS A 281 -7.39 6.73 -6.63
C HIS A 281 -8.08 7.46 -7.80
N ILE A 282 -8.94 8.44 -7.51
CA ILE A 282 -9.66 9.21 -8.53
C ILE A 282 -8.71 10.08 -9.36
N ASN A 283 -7.73 10.71 -8.70
CA ASN A 283 -6.81 11.64 -9.36
C ASN A 283 -5.53 10.96 -9.87
N SER A 284 -5.37 9.64 -9.70
CA SER A 284 -4.15 8.89 -9.99
C SER A 284 -2.87 9.54 -9.42
N ASN A 285 -2.97 10.25 -8.30
CA ASN A 285 -1.87 11.04 -7.74
C ASN A 285 -1.75 10.80 -6.22
N LEU A 286 -0.54 10.61 -5.71
CA LEU A 286 -0.27 10.29 -4.30
C LEU A 286 -0.43 11.49 -3.34
N ILE A 287 -0.42 12.74 -3.83
CA ILE A 287 -0.50 13.96 -3.00
C ILE A 287 -1.63 13.92 -1.94
N PRO A 288 -2.89 13.57 -2.29
CA PRO A 288 -3.97 13.51 -1.31
C PRO A 288 -3.69 12.52 -0.17
N MET A 289 -3.05 11.38 -0.46
CA MET A 289 -2.68 10.40 0.56
C MET A 289 -1.57 10.93 1.49
N LEU A 290 -0.55 11.61 0.96
CA LEU A 290 0.54 12.17 1.78
C LEU A 290 0.02 13.20 2.79
N PHE A 291 -0.87 14.09 2.35
CA PHE A 291 -1.56 15.02 3.24
C PHE A 291 -2.52 14.30 4.20
N GLY A 292 -3.27 13.30 3.71
CA GLY A 292 -4.18 12.50 4.51
C GLY A 292 -3.50 11.74 5.64
N ILE A 293 -2.34 11.13 5.40
CA ILE A 293 -1.52 10.46 6.42
C ILE A 293 -1.03 11.46 7.46
N SER A 294 -0.57 12.63 7.01
CA SER A 294 -0.09 13.70 7.90
C SER A 294 -1.19 14.21 8.83
N LEU A 295 -2.36 14.52 8.27
CA LEU A 295 -3.53 14.99 9.02
C LEU A 295 -4.08 13.88 9.93
N GLY A 296 -4.27 12.68 9.39
CA GLY A 296 -4.82 11.53 10.12
C GLY A 296 -3.97 11.14 11.32
N THR A 297 -2.64 11.10 11.16
CA THR A 297 -1.70 10.80 12.24
C THR A 297 -1.77 11.86 13.34
N THR A 298 -1.85 13.13 12.96
CA THR A 298 -1.98 14.24 13.91
C THR A 298 -3.28 14.13 14.73
N VAL A 299 -4.42 13.89 14.06
CA VAL A 299 -5.73 13.70 14.72
C VAL A 299 -5.71 12.47 15.64
N TYR A 300 -5.13 11.36 15.19
CA TYR A 300 -4.99 10.15 15.99
C TYR A 300 -4.16 10.39 17.25
N MET A 301 -3.01 11.06 17.13
CA MET A 301 -2.14 11.38 18.25
C MET A 301 -2.77 12.40 19.21
N ALA A 302 -3.52 13.38 18.70
CA ALA A 302 -4.30 14.30 19.51
C ALA A 302 -5.33 13.55 20.36
N GLY A 303 -6.12 12.66 19.75
CA GLY A 303 -7.08 11.81 20.48
C GLY A 303 -6.41 10.93 21.54
N ARG A 304 -5.21 10.40 21.24
CA ARG A 304 -4.39 9.66 22.21
C ARG A 304 -3.92 10.54 23.36
N CYS A 305 -3.50 11.78 23.10
CA CYS A 305 -3.08 12.74 24.13
C CYS A 305 -4.26 13.11 25.04
N PHE A 306 -5.39 13.52 24.46
CA PHE A 306 -6.59 13.93 25.20
C PHE A 306 -7.22 12.82 26.04
N ALA A 307 -7.14 11.56 25.60
CA ALA A 307 -7.58 10.42 26.41
C ALA A 307 -6.86 10.32 27.79
N GLY A 308 -5.72 11.00 27.94
CA GLY A 308 -4.93 11.04 29.18
C GLY A 308 -5.25 12.18 30.15
N VAL A 309 -6.14 13.13 29.80
CA VAL A 309 -6.36 14.41 30.51
C VAL A 309 -6.64 14.33 32.02
N PRO A 310 -7.25 13.27 32.63
CA PRO A 310 -7.39 13.24 34.09
C PRO A 310 -6.08 12.95 34.86
N ARG A 311 -4.90 13.28 34.30
CA ARG A 311 -3.58 12.93 34.85
C ARG A 311 -2.79 14.16 35.30
N PRO A 312 -1.82 13.98 36.23
CA PRO A 312 -0.94 15.06 36.67
C PRO A 312 -0.18 15.70 35.50
N ARG A 313 0.02 17.02 35.58
CA ARG A 313 0.61 17.88 34.54
C ARG A 313 1.88 17.29 33.90
N ASN A 314 2.81 16.79 34.70
CA ASN A 314 4.09 16.25 34.21
C ASN A 314 3.89 15.00 33.31
N ARG A 315 2.89 14.16 33.61
CA ARG A 315 2.57 12.99 32.78
C ARG A 315 1.87 13.39 31.49
N MET A 316 1.09 14.47 31.52
CA MET A 316 0.49 15.05 30.32
C MET A 316 1.56 15.64 29.40
N ILE A 317 2.50 16.42 29.95
CA ILE A 317 3.64 16.98 29.20
C ILE A 317 4.45 15.86 28.53
N ALA A 318 4.83 14.81 29.28
CA ALA A 318 5.57 13.68 28.73
C ALA A 318 4.80 12.95 27.61
N ARG A 319 3.48 12.79 27.76
CA ARG A 319 2.64 12.16 26.74
C ARG A 319 2.51 13.01 25.49
N THR A 320 2.30 14.32 25.64
CA THR A 320 2.25 15.28 24.52
C THR A 320 3.56 15.24 23.76
N PHE A 321 4.70 15.31 24.46
CA PHE A 321 6.02 15.25 23.84
C PHE A 321 6.23 13.97 23.01
N VAL A 322 5.93 12.79 23.58
CA VAL A 322 6.04 11.51 22.85
C VAL A 322 5.08 11.45 21.66
N CYS A 323 3.84 11.91 21.81
CA CYS A 323 2.87 11.96 20.72
C CYS A 323 3.32 12.90 19.59
N SER A 324 3.88 14.07 19.92
CA SER A 324 4.42 15.03 18.96
C SER A 324 5.63 14.46 18.22
N ILE A 325 6.55 13.78 18.90
CA ILE A 325 7.69 13.12 18.24
C ILE A 325 7.19 12.10 17.21
N ILE A 326 6.27 11.21 17.60
CA ILE A 326 5.78 10.18 16.67
C ILE A 326 5.05 10.83 15.49
N ALA A 327 4.28 11.89 15.72
CA ALA A 327 3.62 12.62 14.63
C ALA A 327 4.64 13.24 13.67
N ILE A 328 5.67 13.91 14.19
CA ILE A 328 6.72 14.56 13.39
C ILE A 328 7.49 13.53 12.53
N CYS A 329 7.81 12.37 13.09
CA CYS A 329 8.49 11.29 12.37
C CYS A 329 7.70 10.77 11.16
N VAL A 330 6.37 10.95 11.13
CA VAL A 330 5.52 10.54 10.00
C VAL A 330 5.21 11.73 9.08
N VAL A 331 4.91 12.89 9.66
CA VAL A 331 4.51 14.09 8.92
C VAL A 331 5.66 14.65 8.08
N LEU A 332 6.88 14.73 8.63
CA LEU A 332 8.01 15.32 7.89
C LEU A 332 8.33 14.56 6.59
N PRO A 333 8.47 13.21 6.60
CA PRO A 333 8.68 12.46 5.36
C PRO A 333 7.54 12.62 4.35
N CYS A 334 6.27 12.64 4.80
CA CYS A 334 5.14 12.79 3.89
C CYS A 334 5.16 14.16 3.19
N LEU A 335 5.46 15.23 3.94
CA LEU A 335 5.53 16.58 3.38
C LEU A 335 6.75 16.77 2.49
N SER A 336 7.91 16.21 2.85
CA SER A 336 9.13 16.30 2.03
C SER A 336 9.00 15.57 0.69
N LEU A 337 8.18 14.51 0.63
CA LEU A 337 7.93 13.77 -0.61
C LEU A 337 6.90 14.47 -1.52
N THR A 338 6.04 15.33 -0.99
CA THR A 338 4.93 15.93 -1.74
C THR A 338 5.35 16.67 -3.03
N PRO A 339 6.43 17.48 -3.04
CA PRO A 339 6.87 18.18 -4.25
C PRO A 339 7.18 17.27 -5.43
N LEU A 340 7.66 16.04 -5.17
CA LEU A 340 8.01 15.07 -6.22
C LEU A 340 6.79 14.58 -7.01
N TYR A 341 5.59 14.67 -6.44
CA TYR A 341 4.34 14.22 -7.06
C TYR A 341 3.56 15.35 -7.76
N ILE A 342 4.11 16.57 -7.80
CA ILE A 342 3.51 17.69 -8.53
C ILE A 342 3.61 17.40 -10.04
N PRO A 343 2.51 17.49 -10.81
CA PRO A 343 2.56 17.28 -12.25
C PRO A 343 3.34 18.41 -12.93
N ALA A 344 4.26 18.03 -13.81
CA ALA A 344 5.07 18.94 -14.61
C ALA A 344 5.20 18.42 -16.04
N ASN A 345 5.27 19.32 -17.01
CA ASN A 345 5.40 18.98 -18.43
C ASN A 345 6.12 20.08 -19.22
N ALA A 346 6.38 19.85 -20.50
CA ALA A 346 6.89 20.84 -21.43
C ALA A 346 6.14 20.76 -22.77
N ILE A 347 5.69 21.90 -23.29
CA ILE A 347 4.98 21.99 -24.58
C ILE A 347 5.42 23.22 -25.35
N LEU A 348 5.30 23.17 -26.68
CA LEU A 348 5.37 24.37 -27.51
C LEU A 348 4.10 25.23 -27.30
N SER A 349 4.28 26.55 -27.20
CA SER A 349 3.18 27.49 -27.00
C SER A 349 2.18 27.45 -28.16
N SER A 350 0.88 27.65 -27.88
CA SER A 350 -0.17 27.73 -28.91
C SER A 350 0.02 28.90 -29.86
N GLU A 351 0.76 29.93 -29.45
CA GLU A 351 1.11 31.08 -30.30
C GLU A 351 1.87 30.66 -31.58
N TYR A 352 2.63 29.56 -31.52
CA TYR A 352 3.38 29.02 -32.65
C TYR A 352 2.63 27.91 -33.44
N LEU A 353 1.42 27.53 -33.03
CA LEU A 353 0.71 26.34 -33.51
C LEU A 353 -0.66 26.61 -34.16
N ASP A 354 -1.18 27.84 -34.04
CA ASP A 354 -2.52 28.19 -34.52
C ASP A 354 -2.51 28.60 -36.01
N GLU A 355 -3.63 28.39 -36.71
CA GLU A 355 -3.85 28.79 -38.12
C GLU A 355 -3.68 30.32 -38.35
N GLY A 356 -3.60 31.11 -37.29
CA GLY A 356 -3.31 32.55 -37.33
C GLY A 356 -1.83 32.93 -37.19
N SER A 357 -0.94 31.98 -36.89
CA SER A 357 0.51 32.20 -36.78
C SER A 357 1.18 32.38 -38.14
N GLY A 358 0.63 31.78 -39.19
CA GLY A 358 1.15 31.85 -40.56
C GLY A 358 2.28 30.85 -40.85
N ASN A 359 2.66 30.01 -39.89
CA ASN A 359 3.87 29.17 -39.97
C ASN A 359 3.59 27.66 -40.23
N GLY A 360 2.34 27.26 -40.51
CA GLY A 360 2.02 25.86 -40.92
C GLY A 360 2.05 24.76 -39.83
N TRP A 361 2.79 24.96 -38.74
CA TRP A 361 2.96 23.97 -37.66
C TRP A 361 1.69 23.65 -36.89
N LYS A 362 1.42 22.34 -36.70
CA LYS A 362 0.30 21.84 -35.90
C LYS A 362 0.72 20.74 -34.95
N LYS A 363 0.06 20.67 -33.79
CA LYS A 363 0.18 19.55 -32.86
C LYS A 363 -0.66 18.38 -33.36
N SER A 364 0.01 17.33 -33.80
CA SER A 364 -0.65 16.23 -34.51
C SER A 364 -0.85 15.00 -33.63
N TYR A 365 0.03 14.76 -32.66
CA TYR A 365 -0.10 13.65 -31.72
C TYR A 365 0.34 14.03 -30.31
N SER A 366 -0.31 13.42 -29.31
CA SER A 366 0.16 13.49 -27.93
C SER A 366 -0.19 12.25 -27.13
N GLN A 367 0.81 11.72 -26.42
CA GLN A 367 0.66 10.63 -25.47
C GLN A 367 1.23 11.06 -24.11
N LEU A 368 0.55 10.70 -23.03
CA LEU A 368 0.99 10.95 -21.67
C LEU A 368 0.82 9.65 -20.88
N ASP A 369 1.93 9.09 -20.43
CA ASP A 369 1.96 7.93 -19.55
C ASP A 369 2.49 8.34 -18.17
N GLU A 370 1.68 8.14 -17.13
CA GLU A 370 2.04 8.42 -15.74
C GLU A 370 2.27 7.13 -14.95
N TYR A 371 3.34 7.12 -14.16
CA TYR A 371 3.74 5.98 -13.33
C TYR A 371 3.87 6.38 -11.87
N GLY A 372 3.64 5.43 -10.97
CA GLY A 372 3.92 5.63 -9.56
C GLY A 372 2.98 6.61 -8.88
N LEU A 373 1.73 6.72 -9.35
CA LEU A 373 0.75 7.72 -8.92
C LEU A 373 1.30 9.17 -9.02
N GLY A 374 1.87 9.52 -10.17
CA GLY A 374 2.39 10.85 -10.48
C GLY A 374 3.84 11.09 -10.08
N LEU A 375 4.59 10.05 -9.69
CA LEU A 375 6.02 10.17 -9.36
C LEU A 375 6.85 10.42 -10.64
N ALA A 376 6.61 9.63 -11.66
CA ALA A 376 7.28 9.70 -12.95
C ALA A 376 6.25 9.80 -14.06
N SER A 377 6.59 10.49 -15.13
CA SER A 377 5.73 10.60 -16.30
C SER A 377 6.57 10.73 -17.56
N THR A 378 6.08 10.12 -18.63
CA THR A 378 6.62 10.26 -19.98
C THR A 378 5.54 10.92 -20.82
N SER A 379 5.86 12.07 -21.41
CA SER A 379 4.99 12.74 -22.37
C SER A 379 5.67 12.76 -23.72
N ILE A 380 4.94 12.42 -24.77
CA ILE A 380 5.43 12.47 -26.15
C ILE A 380 4.49 13.39 -26.92
N TYR A 381 5.04 14.40 -27.56
CA TYR A 381 4.33 15.32 -28.43
C TYR A 381 4.92 15.26 -29.82
N LEU A 382 4.05 15.24 -30.82
CA LEU A 382 4.42 15.33 -32.23
C LEU A 382 3.84 16.62 -32.81
N TYR A 383 4.73 17.41 -33.37
CA TYR A 383 4.40 18.59 -34.14
C TYR A 383 4.81 18.34 -35.58
N ALA A 384 3.91 18.63 -36.51
CA ALA A 384 4.18 18.48 -37.94
C ALA A 384 3.81 19.77 -38.64
N ASP A 385 4.63 20.13 -39.63
CA ASP A 385 4.35 21.23 -40.52
C ASP A 385 3.35 20.84 -41.62
N ASP A 386 2.56 21.78 -42.12
CA ASP A 386 1.56 21.53 -43.16
C ASP A 386 2.16 21.40 -44.58
N ALA A 387 3.48 21.60 -44.72
CA ALA A 387 4.27 21.40 -45.93
C ALA A 387 3.77 22.22 -47.14
N ARG A 388 3.21 23.40 -46.88
CA ARG A 388 2.74 24.31 -47.92
C ARG A 388 3.76 25.40 -48.23
N ASP A 389 3.90 25.71 -49.51
CA ASP A 389 4.69 26.87 -49.95
C ASP A 389 3.96 28.20 -49.61
N ASP A 390 4.65 29.32 -49.81
CA ASP A 390 4.09 30.67 -49.58
C ASP A 390 2.85 30.98 -50.46
N GLU A 391 2.60 30.16 -51.48
CA GLU A 391 1.46 30.26 -52.40
C GLU A 391 0.30 29.32 -52.01
N GLY A 392 0.48 28.49 -50.99
CA GLY A 392 -0.51 27.55 -50.46
C GLY A 392 -0.60 26.22 -51.23
N ASN A 393 0.39 25.90 -52.07
CA ASN A 393 0.49 24.63 -52.79
C ASN A 393 1.16 23.57 -51.91
N ASP A 394 0.76 22.30 -52.09
CA ASP A 394 1.31 21.15 -51.36
C ASP A 394 2.69 20.69 -51.90
N ASP A 395 3.54 21.64 -52.34
CA ASP A 395 4.88 21.40 -52.92
C ASP A 395 6.04 21.73 -51.94
N GLY A 396 5.74 22.07 -50.67
CA GLY A 396 6.75 22.36 -49.64
C GLY A 396 7.43 21.11 -49.06
N TYR A 397 8.65 21.27 -48.55
CA TYR A 397 9.37 20.18 -47.89
C TYR A 397 8.90 20.00 -46.44
N PRO A 398 8.41 18.83 -46.03
CA PRO A 398 7.85 18.65 -44.69
C PRO A 398 8.93 18.63 -43.60
N ALA A 399 8.56 19.16 -42.43
CA ALA A 399 9.34 19.05 -41.20
C ALA A 399 8.50 18.45 -40.06
N ILE A 400 9.14 17.66 -39.20
CA ILE A 400 8.51 16.97 -38.08
C ILE A 400 9.35 17.17 -36.82
N LEU A 401 8.71 17.57 -35.73
CA LEU A 401 9.32 17.76 -34.43
C LEU A 401 8.67 16.86 -33.37
N PHE A 402 9.47 15.98 -32.78
CA PHE A 402 9.13 15.19 -31.61
C PHE A 402 9.63 15.88 -30.34
N VAL A 403 8.79 15.98 -29.32
CA VAL A 403 9.18 16.45 -27.99
C VAL A 403 8.82 15.38 -26.97
N ILE A 404 9.85 14.81 -26.35
CA ILE A 404 9.74 13.81 -25.31
C ILE A 404 10.10 14.46 -23.98
N VAL A 405 9.17 14.43 -23.04
CA VAL A 405 9.31 15.00 -21.71
C VAL A 405 9.33 13.88 -20.68
N LEU A 406 10.46 13.73 -20.01
CA LEU A 406 10.67 12.74 -18.97
C LEU A 406 10.71 13.43 -17.61
N LYS A 407 9.71 13.16 -16.78
CA LYS A 407 9.74 13.57 -15.37
C LYS A 407 10.46 12.51 -14.56
N VAL A 408 11.63 12.85 -14.03
CA VAL A 408 12.48 11.91 -13.28
C VAL A 408 12.66 12.40 -11.85
N PRO A 409 12.26 11.63 -10.83
CA PRO A 409 12.22 12.10 -9.43
C PRO A 409 13.60 12.24 -8.75
N PHE A 410 14.69 11.90 -9.44
CA PHE A 410 16.06 11.96 -8.93
C PHE A 410 16.94 12.74 -9.89
N GLU A 411 17.93 13.45 -9.36
CA GLU A 411 18.97 14.11 -10.16
C GLU A 411 19.60 13.05 -11.08
N VAL A 412 19.31 13.16 -12.38
CA VAL A 412 20.01 12.39 -13.40
C VAL A 412 21.41 12.97 -13.47
N ASP A 413 22.45 12.15 -13.27
CA ASP A 413 23.85 12.59 -13.39
C ASP A 413 24.08 13.37 -14.69
N GLU A 414 24.92 14.40 -14.64
CA GLU A 414 25.24 15.28 -15.79
C GLU A 414 25.80 14.54 -17.00
N ALA A 415 26.40 13.35 -16.81
CA ALA A 415 26.99 12.55 -17.88
C ALA A 415 26.00 11.73 -18.71
N VAL A 416 24.75 11.58 -18.25
CA VAL A 416 23.74 10.69 -18.84
C VAL A 416 22.92 11.26 -20.01
N PRO A 417 22.68 12.59 -20.16
CA PRO A 417 21.82 13.13 -21.21
C PRO A 417 22.29 12.83 -22.63
N LEU A 418 23.59 12.95 -22.92
CA LEU A 418 24.17 12.72 -24.24
C LEU A 418 24.15 11.24 -24.66
N ASP A 419 24.42 10.34 -23.73
CA ASP A 419 24.38 8.89 -24.00
C ASP A 419 22.94 8.41 -24.24
N ILE A 420 21.97 8.94 -23.48
CA ILE A 420 20.54 8.69 -23.72
C ILE A 420 20.09 9.32 -25.04
N LEU A 421 20.52 10.55 -25.34
CA LEU A 421 20.27 11.22 -26.61
C LEU A 421 20.76 10.31 -27.74
N ASN A 422 22.03 9.92 -27.76
CA ASN A 422 22.61 9.09 -28.82
C ASN A 422 21.93 7.72 -28.98
N ASP A 423 21.57 7.03 -27.89
CA ASP A 423 20.84 5.75 -27.94
C ASP A 423 19.40 5.91 -28.49
N GLN A 424 18.69 6.97 -28.10
CA GLN A 424 17.35 7.26 -28.63
C GLN A 424 17.40 7.72 -30.10
N PHE A 425 18.43 8.49 -30.47
CA PHE A 425 18.70 8.90 -31.85
C PHE A 425 18.93 7.70 -32.76
N GLN A 426 19.79 6.76 -32.35
CA GLN A 426 20.07 5.55 -33.12
C GLN A 426 18.83 4.66 -33.26
N LYS A 427 18.01 4.53 -32.21
CA LYS A 427 16.76 3.75 -32.27
C LYS A 427 15.75 4.35 -33.24
N MET A 428 15.56 5.68 -33.23
CA MET A 428 14.63 6.33 -34.17
C MET A 428 15.14 6.34 -35.61
N ALA A 429 16.45 6.57 -35.83
CA ALA A 429 17.04 6.45 -37.16
C ALA A 429 16.87 5.04 -37.75
N LEU A 430 16.99 4.00 -36.91
CA LEU A 430 16.70 2.61 -37.27
C LEU A 430 15.21 2.35 -37.53
N GLU A 431 14.30 2.88 -36.71
CA GLU A 431 12.85 2.68 -36.88
C GLU A 431 12.29 3.37 -38.14
N GLN A 432 12.93 4.44 -38.58
CA GLN A 432 12.54 5.21 -39.77
C GLN A 432 13.38 4.86 -41.03
N ASP A 433 14.24 3.83 -40.96
CA ASP A 433 15.10 3.35 -42.05
C ASP A 433 15.99 4.46 -42.68
N ILE A 434 16.61 5.31 -41.86
CA ILE A 434 17.48 6.40 -42.30
C ILE A 434 18.95 6.01 -42.14
N GLU A 435 19.79 6.31 -43.14
CA GLU A 435 21.24 6.28 -42.98
C GLU A 435 21.75 7.65 -42.53
N LEU A 436 22.39 7.69 -41.35
CA LEU A 436 23.08 8.88 -40.84
C LEU A 436 24.49 8.91 -41.44
N ASP A 437 24.78 9.94 -42.24
CA ASP A 437 26.00 10.01 -43.04
C ASP A 437 27.18 10.59 -42.24
N SER A 438 27.00 11.79 -41.66
CA SER A 438 28.02 12.47 -40.85
C SER A 438 27.44 13.50 -39.87
N GLU A 439 28.10 13.68 -38.72
CA GLU A 439 27.80 14.77 -37.78
C GLU A 439 28.17 16.11 -38.43
N LEU A 440 27.19 17.00 -38.56
CA LEU A 440 27.35 18.29 -39.21
C LEU A 440 27.76 19.37 -38.20
N GLU A 441 27.06 19.41 -37.07
CA GLU A 441 27.29 20.41 -36.02
C GLU A 441 26.87 19.88 -34.66
N SER A 442 27.64 20.21 -33.62
CA SER A 442 27.22 20.06 -32.23
C SER A 442 27.55 21.33 -31.45
N GLY A 443 26.68 21.68 -30.51
CA GLY A 443 26.77 22.96 -29.83
C GLY A 443 25.91 23.06 -28.58
N LYS A 444 25.92 24.25 -27.99
CA LYS A 444 25.09 24.62 -26.84
C LYS A 444 24.37 25.92 -27.12
N ARG A 445 23.12 26.01 -26.71
CA ARG A 445 22.34 27.26 -26.75
C ARG A 445 21.47 27.39 -25.50
N GLU A 446 20.80 28.52 -25.38
CA GLU A 446 19.86 28.77 -24.28
C GLU A 446 18.42 28.74 -24.81
N THR A 447 17.52 28.09 -24.06
CA THR A 447 16.08 28.18 -24.30
C THR A 447 15.54 29.57 -23.95
N ALA A 448 14.33 29.91 -24.40
CA ALA A 448 13.63 31.14 -24.03
C ALA A 448 13.42 31.28 -22.50
N GLN A 449 13.47 30.18 -21.75
CA GLN A 449 13.39 30.15 -20.28
C GLN A 449 14.76 30.23 -19.58
N GLY A 450 15.86 30.30 -20.33
CA GLY A 450 17.22 30.39 -19.79
C GLY A 450 17.85 29.06 -19.37
N TYR A 451 17.35 27.93 -19.87
CA TYR A 451 18.01 26.63 -19.69
C TYR A 451 19.09 26.43 -20.75
N GLU A 452 20.29 25.99 -20.32
CA GLU A 452 21.33 25.52 -21.23
C GLU A 452 20.92 24.20 -21.89
N THR A 453 21.01 24.16 -23.21
CA THR A 453 20.73 22.99 -24.03
C THR A 453 22.00 22.46 -24.69
N GLU A 454 22.00 21.18 -25.02
CA GLU A 454 23.03 20.55 -25.85
C GLU A 454 22.35 19.99 -27.09
N TYR A 455 22.84 20.37 -28.27
CA TYR A 455 22.29 19.91 -29.54
C TYR A 455 23.34 19.25 -30.45
N ILE A 456 22.88 18.31 -31.28
CA ILE A 456 23.66 17.63 -32.30
C ILE A 456 22.83 17.56 -33.59
N ILE A 457 23.44 17.91 -34.73
CA ILE A 457 22.83 17.89 -36.04
C ILE A 457 23.55 16.86 -36.92
N TYR A 458 22.78 15.99 -37.57
CA TYR A 458 23.26 15.02 -38.53
C TYR A 458 22.64 15.27 -39.91
N ASN A 459 23.43 15.01 -40.96
CA ASN A 459 22.87 14.76 -42.29
C ASN A 459 22.47 13.28 -42.40
N GLY A 460 21.38 13.04 -43.10
CA GLY A 460 21.01 11.69 -43.47
C GLY A 460 20.32 11.64 -44.83
N THR A 461 20.31 10.44 -45.39
CA THR A 461 19.63 10.14 -46.65
C THR A 461 18.45 9.20 -46.40
N THR A 462 17.30 9.56 -46.94
CA THR A 462 16.05 8.83 -46.71
C THR A 462 15.99 7.60 -47.62
N LYS A 463 15.85 6.39 -47.04
CA LYS A 463 15.78 5.15 -47.84
C LYS A 463 14.37 4.70 -48.20
N THR A 464 13.38 5.34 -47.61
CA THR A 464 11.96 4.99 -47.72
C THR A 464 11.19 6.09 -48.46
N GLU A 465 10.12 5.71 -49.15
CA GLU A 465 9.24 6.67 -49.83
C GLU A 465 8.22 7.34 -48.87
N ARG A 466 8.42 7.19 -47.54
CA ARG A 466 7.49 7.64 -46.51
C ARG A 466 8.22 8.09 -45.25
N ILE A 467 7.88 9.28 -44.75
CA ILE A 467 8.36 9.80 -43.47
C ILE A 467 7.16 10.17 -42.60
N GLY A 468 7.20 9.73 -41.33
CA GLY A 468 6.20 10.02 -40.31
C GLY A 468 5.68 8.77 -39.58
N THR A 469 4.53 8.90 -38.91
CA THR A 469 3.88 7.84 -38.13
C THR A 469 2.71 7.21 -38.90
N GLU A 470 2.07 6.16 -38.37
CA GLU A 470 0.89 5.56 -39.03
C GLU A 470 -0.23 6.59 -39.32
N GLU A 471 -0.32 7.67 -38.54
CA GLU A 471 -1.34 8.74 -38.67
C GLU A 471 -0.91 9.91 -39.58
N ILE A 472 0.40 10.20 -39.68
CA ILE A 472 0.94 11.30 -40.50
C ILE A 472 2.00 10.73 -41.42
N ASN A 473 1.73 10.69 -42.72
CA ASN A 473 2.66 10.14 -43.71
C ASN A 473 2.88 11.14 -44.83
N TYR A 474 4.10 11.67 -44.93
CA TYR A 474 4.54 12.40 -46.11
C TYR A 474 5.17 11.43 -47.09
N LYS A 475 4.86 11.57 -48.37
CA LYS A 475 5.55 10.84 -49.44
C LYS A 475 6.84 11.56 -49.74
N VAL A 476 7.95 10.85 -49.70
CA VAL A 476 9.28 11.40 -49.92
C VAL A 476 9.93 10.64 -51.06
N THR A 477 10.75 11.31 -51.86
CA THR A 477 11.55 10.64 -52.89
C THR A 477 12.67 9.86 -52.20
N LYS A 478 12.81 8.58 -52.53
CA LYS A 478 13.92 7.77 -52.02
C LYS A 478 15.26 8.37 -52.47
N GLY A 479 16.16 8.64 -51.53
CA GLY A 479 17.45 9.31 -51.77
C GLY A 479 17.43 10.81 -51.52
N SER A 480 16.33 11.36 -50.98
CA SER A 480 16.27 12.77 -50.54
C SER A 480 17.26 13.07 -49.42
N GLU A 481 17.87 14.26 -49.49
CA GLU A 481 18.67 14.81 -48.42
C GLU A 481 17.78 15.29 -47.27
N SER A 482 18.15 14.91 -46.05
CA SER A 482 17.44 15.26 -44.83
C SER A 482 18.43 15.66 -43.74
N ARG A 483 17.99 16.58 -42.87
CA ARG A 483 18.73 16.95 -41.66
C ARG A 483 17.94 16.52 -40.42
N TYR A 484 18.71 16.13 -39.41
CA TYR A 484 18.23 15.66 -38.13
C TYR A 484 18.82 16.54 -37.04
N ILE A 485 17.99 17.02 -36.12
CA ILE A 485 18.45 17.72 -34.92
C ILE A 485 18.01 16.95 -33.69
N GLY A 486 18.94 16.77 -32.77
CA GLY A 486 18.67 16.34 -31.40
C GLY A 486 19.08 17.37 -30.42
N GLU A 487 18.20 17.67 -29.48
CA GLU A 487 18.49 18.62 -28.43
C GLU A 487 17.91 18.15 -27.10
N VAL A 488 18.69 18.32 -26.03
CA VAL A 488 18.32 17.90 -24.69
C VAL A 488 18.66 18.99 -23.68
N TRP A 489 17.78 19.17 -22.70
CA TRP A 489 18.05 20.03 -21.55
C TRP A 489 17.34 19.54 -20.29
N LYS A 490 17.83 20.03 -19.15
CA LYS A 490 17.27 19.75 -17.83
C LYS A 490 16.56 20.98 -17.31
N ALA A 491 15.34 20.81 -16.82
CA ALA A 491 14.62 21.81 -16.05
C ALA A 491 14.55 21.36 -14.57
N PRO A 492 15.55 21.73 -13.75
CA PRO A 492 15.71 21.18 -12.39
C PRO A 492 14.56 21.57 -11.46
N GLU A 493 13.97 22.76 -11.63
CA GLU A 493 12.83 23.23 -10.84
C GLU A 493 11.60 22.33 -10.98
N TYR A 494 11.50 21.65 -12.13
CA TYR A 494 10.39 20.79 -12.49
C TYR A 494 10.75 19.30 -12.46
N ASN A 495 12.01 18.96 -12.21
CA ASN A 495 12.55 17.60 -12.35
C ASN A 495 12.26 16.99 -13.73
N LEU A 496 12.37 17.81 -14.78
CA LEU A 496 12.14 17.39 -16.16
C LEU A 496 13.46 17.26 -16.91
N LEU A 497 13.54 16.22 -17.72
CA LEU A 497 14.48 16.08 -18.81
C LEU A 497 13.66 16.19 -20.09
N VAL A 498 13.95 17.20 -20.92
CA VAL A 498 13.27 17.39 -22.20
C VAL A 498 14.22 16.99 -23.29
N VAL A 499 13.73 16.16 -24.21
CA VAL A 499 14.44 15.71 -25.40
C VAL A 499 13.59 16.08 -26.61
N SER A 500 14.11 16.94 -27.47
CA SER A 500 13.50 17.31 -28.73
C SER A 500 14.26 16.70 -29.89
N MET A 501 13.53 16.19 -30.88
CA MET A 501 14.11 15.60 -32.08
C MET A 501 13.36 16.12 -33.30
N GLY A 502 14.08 16.72 -34.22
CA GLY A 502 13.54 17.31 -35.43
C GLY A 502 14.06 16.61 -36.68
N ILE A 503 13.21 16.49 -37.69
CA ILE A 503 13.54 15.97 -39.02
C ILE A 503 13.03 16.97 -40.05
N GLY A 504 13.92 17.48 -40.89
CA GLY A 504 13.57 18.31 -42.04
C GLY A 504 14.08 17.71 -43.33
N ILE A 505 13.26 17.73 -44.38
CA ILE A 505 13.66 17.36 -45.74
C ILE A 505 14.16 18.62 -46.45
N ILE A 506 15.26 18.52 -47.20
CA ILE A 506 15.96 19.69 -47.77
C ILE A 506 16.01 19.65 -49.29
N SER A 507 16.04 18.46 -49.89
CA SER A 507 16.04 18.30 -51.34
C SER A 507 15.32 17.01 -51.78
N SER A 508 14.58 17.10 -52.89
CA SER A 508 13.89 15.97 -53.52
C SER A 508 14.66 15.32 -54.68
N GLU A 509 15.82 15.83 -55.08
CA GLU A 509 16.51 15.35 -56.29
C GLU A 509 17.50 14.20 -56.00
N THR A 510 17.33 13.09 -56.72
CA THR A 510 18.37 12.07 -56.86
C THR A 510 19.33 12.42 -57.99
N ILE A 511 20.63 12.18 -57.75
CA ILE A 511 21.54 11.80 -58.83
C ILE A 511 20.98 10.52 -59.44
N ASN A 512 20.50 10.62 -60.67
CA ASN A 512 19.73 9.57 -61.32
C ASN A 512 20.65 8.45 -61.83
N GLU A 513 20.98 7.45 -61.01
CA GLU A 513 21.86 6.31 -61.36
C GLU A 513 21.36 5.49 -62.57
N ASP A 514 20.08 5.58 -62.94
CA ASP A 514 19.49 4.80 -64.03
C ASP A 514 19.57 5.48 -65.42
N THR A 515 20.09 6.71 -65.54
CA THR A 515 20.18 7.40 -66.85
C THR A 515 21.60 7.67 -67.36
N GLY A 516 22.64 7.55 -66.54
CA GLY A 516 24.03 7.60 -66.99
C GLY A 516 24.42 8.89 -67.73
N ILE A 517 23.81 10.03 -67.40
CA ILE A 517 24.21 11.33 -67.92
C ILE A 517 24.99 12.05 -66.81
N GLU A 518 26.30 12.11 -66.96
CA GLU A 518 27.15 13.04 -66.20
C GLU A 518 26.68 14.49 -66.49
N PRO A 519 26.51 15.36 -65.49
CA PRO A 519 26.36 16.78 -65.76
C PRO A 519 27.63 17.26 -66.46
N ILE A 520 27.45 17.90 -67.62
CA ILE A 520 28.55 18.40 -68.45
C ILE A 520 29.32 19.46 -67.66
N ASP A 521 30.61 19.19 -67.46
CA ASP A 521 31.69 20.03 -66.92
C ASP A 521 31.56 21.56 -67.17
N ASP A 522 31.68 22.32 -66.07
CA ASP A 522 32.67 23.38 -65.76
C ASP A 522 32.89 24.58 -66.73
N LEU A 523 32.07 24.80 -67.76
CA LEU A 523 32.26 25.96 -68.66
C LEU A 523 31.07 26.93 -68.78
N VAL A 524 29.95 26.68 -68.09
CA VAL A 524 28.71 27.48 -68.24
C VAL A 524 28.24 28.14 -66.93
N ASP A 525 28.80 27.78 -65.78
CA ASP A 525 28.33 28.28 -64.47
C ASP A 525 28.59 29.77 -64.22
N ASP A 526 29.51 30.41 -64.95
CA ASP A 526 29.83 31.83 -64.77
C ASP A 526 28.93 32.80 -65.59
N LEU A 527 28.03 32.29 -66.45
CA LEU A 527 27.27 33.16 -67.37
C LEU A 527 25.75 33.03 -67.32
N ILE A 528 25.19 32.02 -66.67
CA ILE A 528 23.73 31.88 -66.48
C ILE A 528 23.49 31.33 -65.07
N PRO A 529 22.80 32.05 -64.16
CA PRO A 529 22.43 31.46 -62.87
C PRO A 529 21.56 30.24 -63.13
N ASN A 530 21.99 29.09 -62.59
CA ASN A 530 21.26 27.84 -62.68
C ASN A 530 19.91 28.01 -61.98
N PRO A 531 18.76 27.90 -62.67
CA PRO A 531 17.44 28.23 -62.11
C PRO A 531 16.85 27.10 -61.24
N THR A 532 17.64 26.08 -60.93
CA THR A 532 17.29 24.86 -60.19
C THR A 532 18.24 24.67 -59.01
N ASP A 533 18.41 25.70 -58.20
CA ASP A 533 18.90 25.54 -56.83
C ASP A 533 17.66 25.29 -55.95
N THR A 534 17.25 24.03 -55.86
CA THR A 534 16.00 23.57 -55.21
C THR A 534 16.19 23.19 -53.73
N THR A 535 17.15 23.84 -53.06
CA THR A 535 17.39 23.68 -51.61
C THR A 535 16.59 24.73 -50.84
N ASP A 536 15.39 24.37 -50.37
CA ASP A 536 14.60 25.21 -49.48
C ASP A 536 14.77 24.74 -48.02
N GLU A 537 15.52 25.53 -47.25
CA GLU A 537 15.80 25.27 -45.83
C GLU A 537 14.84 26.00 -44.89
N LYS A 538 13.80 26.69 -45.40
CA LYS A 538 12.90 27.51 -44.57
C LYS A 538 12.28 26.71 -43.43
N ASN A 539 11.67 25.56 -43.74
CA ASN A 539 10.99 24.71 -42.75
C ASN A 539 11.98 24.08 -41.76
N TRP A 540 13.21 23.81 -42.19
CA TRP A 540 14.30 23.35 -41.31
C TRP A 540 14.72 24.45 -40.32
N ASN A 541 14.91 25.68 -40.80
CA ASN A 541 15.31 26.82 -39.98
C ASN A 541 14.20 27.20 -38.98
N GLU A 542 12.93 27.19 -39.41
CA GLU A 542 11.79 27.39 -38.52
C GLU A 542 11.74 26.33 -37.40
N MET A 543 11.95 25.06 -37.73
CA MET A 543 12.00 24.00 -36.72
C MET A 543 13.14 24.20 -35.70
N ILE A 544 14.32 24.61 -36.16
CA ILE A 544 15.46 24.92 -35.28
C ILE A 544 15.10 26.03 -34.30
N ASP A 545 14.39 27.06 -34.75
CA ASP A 545 14.00 28.22 -33.94
C ASP A 545 12.83 27.91 -32.99
N LEU A 546 12.00 26.90 -33.29
CA LEU A 546 10.90 26.47 -32.41
C LEU A 546 11.35 25.66 -31.19
N ILE A 547 12.45 24.90 -31.28
CA ILE A 547 12.90 24.04 -30.17
C ILE A 547 13.22 24.84 -28.88
N PRO A 548 13.95 25.97 -28.93
CA PRO A 548 14.22 26.81 -27.75
C PRO A 548 12.96 27.44 -27.12
N GLU A 549 11.86 27.52 -27.86
CA GLU A 549 10.57 28.09 -27.43
C GLU A 549 9.69 27.08 -26.68
N ILE A 550 10.14 25.83 -26.52
CA ILE A 550 9.45 24.82 -25.73
C ILE A 550 9.47 25.22 -24.25
N ASN A 551 8.27 25.43 -23.69
CA ASN A 551 8.09 25.95 -22.35
C ASN A 551 7.80 24.83 -21.35
N CYS A 552 8.64 24.72 -20.32
CA CYS A 552 8.46 23.85 -19.16
C CYS A 552 7.56 24.51 -18.11
N TYR A 553 6.57 23.77 -17.60
CA TYR A 553 5.57 24.26 -16.66
C TYR A 553 5.09 23.19 -15.68
N GLN A 554 4.70 23.63 -14.47
CA GLN A 554 3.83 22.87 -13.58
C GLN A 554 2.38 23.25 -13.89
N LYS A 555 1.47 22.28 -13.80
CA LYS A 555 0.08 22.39 -14.25
C LYS A 555 -0.60 23.74 -13.90
N ASP A 556 -0.58 24.65 -14.88
CA ASP A 556 -1.56 25.67 -15.23
C ASP A 556 -1.16 26.23 -16.61
N TRP A 557 -1.49 25.52 -17.68
CA TRP A 557 -1.81 26.18 -18.94
C TRP A 557 -3.14 25.62 -19.43
N LYS A 558 -4.21 26.36 -19.14
CA LYS A 558 -5.35 26.38 -20.05
C LYS A 558 -4.87 27.09 -21.30
N ALA A 559 -4.64 26.33 -22.37
CA ALA A 559 -5.10 26.69 -23.70
C ALA A 559 -5.72 25.43 -24.29
#